data_AF-E1JRZ7-F1
#
_entry.id   AF-E1JRZ7-F1
#
_cell.length_a   1.000
_cell.length_b   1.000
_cell.length_c   1.000
_cell.angle_alpha   90.00
_cell.angle_beta   90.00
_cell.angle_gamma   90.00
#
_symmetry.space_group_name_H-M   'P 1'
#
loop_
_entity.id
_entity.type
_entity.pdbx_description
1 polymer ?
#
loop_
_entity_poly.entity_id
_entity_poly.type
_entity_poly.pdbx_seq_one_letter_code
_entity_poly.pdbx_strand_id
1 'polypeptide(L)'
;MIAENDPAGTASLFRSAINRLTDHTCRLVTTQLRYNNLYPKDLHVPWLDAAGRDELADALETADVFHFHMLADEHMPLGDITAAPFLAGKKIVHHHHGHHAFRSDPAFFQKKYRELGRKNLLVSTPDLLPKLPGARWQPNLVPERDPAYMPHPRRPDGTVRLGHSPTRRGLKNTDTLLAVCQRLKAELPEITWDIIENASHADCLARKQACDIVFDHMQGYFGISSLEALSQGTPVIAGLDDWNIATIRDFFHCDAPPWVLAHDATELENALRELILAPNRRRDIGATSRAFMEDVWNEEFLVRALCDFYETVQ
;
A
#
# COMPACT_ATOMS: atom_id res chain seq x y z
N MET A 1 15.10 6.28 5.24
CA MET A 1 14.39 4.99 5.06
C MET A 1 15.26 4.02 4.28
N ILE A 2 15.23 2.73 4.63
CA ILE A 2 16.04 1.67 3.99
C ILE A 2 15.14 0.48 3.67
N ALA A 3 15.22 -0.05 2.45
CA ALA A 3 14.45 -1.21 2.02
C ALA A 3 15.25 -2.08 1.03
N GLU A 4 15.11 -3.40 1.06
CA GLU A 4 15.69 -4.27 0.01
C GLU A 4 15.10 -3.93 -1.36
N ASN A 5 13.78 -3.96 -1.43
CA ASN A 5 13.00 -3.49 -2.55
C ASN A 5 11.87 -2.60 -2.01
N ASP A 6 11.19 -1.87 -2.92
CA ASP A 6 10.07 -1.01 -2.55
C ASP A 6 8.76 -1.49 -3.21
N PRO A 7 8.15 -2.57 -2.68
CA PRO A 7 6.93 -3.12 -3.25
C PRO A 7 5.79 -2.11 -3.10
N ALA A 8 5.06 -1.88 -4.20
CA ALA A 8 3.99 -0.87 -4.27
C ALA A 8 4.42 0.55 -3.86
N GLY A 9 5.72 0.85 -3.90
CA GLY A 9 6.24 2.20 -3.71
C GLY A 9 6.11 2.75 -2.30
N THR A 10 5.75 1.94 -1.30
CA THR A 10 5.41 2.41 0.04
C THR A 10 6.46 3.36 0.63
N ALA A 11 7.75 3.00 0.55
CA ALA A 11 8.82 3.82 1.08
C ALA A 11 9.07 5.06 0.22
N SER A 12 8.97 4.94 -1.11
CA SER A 12 9.09 6.07 -2.04
C SER A 12 7.98 7.10 -1.83
N LEU A 13 6.76 6.63 -1.59
CA LEU A 13 5.58 7.45 -1.35
C LEU A 13 5.71 8.20 -0.01
N PHE A 14 6.04 7.51 1.09
CA PHE A 14 6.33 8.19 2.36
C PHE A 14 7.48 9.19 2.24
N ARG A 15 8.58 8.82 1.58
CA ARG A 15 9.71 9.73 1.34
C ARG A 15 9.28 10.97 0.58
N SER A 16 8.50 10.80 -0.48
CA SER A 16 7.97 11.91 -1.27
C SER A 16 7.11 12.84 -0.40
N ALA A 17 6.17 12.26 0.33
CA ALA A 17 5.22 13.00 1.13
C ALA A 17 5.87 13.73 2.32
N ILE A 18 6.82 13.11 3.04
CA ILE A 18 7.60 13.75 4.11
C ILE A 18 8.33 14.99 3.59
N ASN A 19 9.09 14.85 2.49
CA ASN A 19 9.86 15.97 1.94
C ASN A 19 8.99 17.11 1.39
N ARG A 20 7.72 16.83 1.07
CA ARG A 20 6.81 17.80 0.43
C ARG A 20 5.85 18.46 1.41
N LEU A 21 5.51 17.77 2.51
CA LEU A 21 4.46 18.17 3.44
C LEU A 21 4.98 18.48 4.86
N THR A 22 6.27 18.32 5.11
CA THR A 22 6.88 18.56 6.43
C THR A 22 8.20 19.31 6.28
N ASP A 23 8.71 19.83 7.40
CA ASP A 23 10.04 20.45 7.47
C ASP A 23 11.18 19.42 7.60
N HIS A 24 10.87 18.12 7.57
CA HIS A 24 11.86 17.06 7.63
C HIS A 24 12.39 16.71 6.24
N THR A 25 13.63 16.21 6.21
CA THR A 25 14.22 15.61 5.01
C THR A 25 14.23 14.09 5.15
N CYS A 26 13.79 13.39 4.11
CA CYS A 26 13.81 11.93 4.04
C CYS A 26 14.60 11.44 2.82
N ARG A 27 15.61 10.60 3.07
CA ARG A 27 16.30 9.82 2.04
C ARG A 27 15.77 8.39 1.99
N LEU A 28 15.79 7.79 0.81
CA LEU A 28 15.42 6.38 0.61
C LEU A 28 16.59 5.60 -0.02
N VAL A 29 17.04 4.57 0.68
CA VAL A 29 18.06 3.64 0.19
C VAL A 29 17.42 2.33 -0.24
N THR A 30 17.71 1.86 -1.46
CA THR A 30 17.23 0.56 -1.98
C THR A 30 18.32 -0.24 -2.67
N THR A 31 18.21 -1.58 -2.67
CA THR A 31 19.23 -2.45 -3.28
C THR A 31 18.74 -3.34 -4.42
N GLN A 32 17.42 -3.52 -4.57
CA GLN A 32 16.83 -4.36 -5.59
C GLN A 32 15.66 -3.69 -6.29
N LEU A 33 15.48 -4.06 -7.57
CA LEU A 33 14.29 -3.78 -8.36
C LEU A 33 13.43 -5.04 -8.41
N ARG A 34 12.13 -4.92 -8.15
CA ARG A 34 11.17 -6.03 -8.29
C ARG A 34 9.86 -5.53 -8.89
N TYR A 35 9.10 -6.45 -9.48
CA TYR A 35 7.69 -6.30 -9.90
C TYR A 35 7.39 -5.27 -11.01
N ASN A 36 8.37 -4.92 -11.85
CA ASN A 36 8.21 -3.94 -12.96
C ASN A 36 7.63 -2.57 -12.54
N ASN A 37 7.66 -2.26 -11.24
CA ASN A 37 7.15 -1.02 -10.69
C ASN A 37 8.33 -0.09 -10.41
N LEU A 38 8.73 0.69 -11.41
CA LEU A 38 9.79 1.68 -11.29
C LEU A 38 9.25 2.96 -10.63
N TYR A 39 8.98 2.86 -9.32
CA TYR A 39 8.81 4.07 -8.50
C TYR A 39 10.11 4.89 -8.54
N PRO A 40 10.02 6.25 -8.46
CA PRO A 40 11.18 7.11 -8.44
C PRO A 40 12.22 6.65 -7.42
N LYS A 41 13.46 6.52 -7.86
CA LYS A 41 14.58 6.12 -7.01
C LYS A 41 15.31 7.34 -6.45
N ASP A 42 15.80 7.16 -5.23
CA ASP A 42 16.68 8.11 -4.55
C ASP A 42 18.09 7.51 -4.53
N LEU A 43 18.50 6.86 -3.44
CA LEU A 43 19.78 6.17 -3.34
C LEU A 43 19.62 4.68 -3.69
N HIS A 44 19.55 4.35 -4.98
CA HIS A 44 19.54 2.96 -5.43
C HIS A 44 20.97 2.42 -5.53
N VAL A 45 21.38 1.64 -4.53
CA VAL A 45 22.77 1.20 -4.31
C VAL A 45 23.44 0.62 -5.56
N PRO A 46 22.82 -0.28 -6.36
CA PRO A 46 23.41 -0.78 -7.59
C PRO A 46 23.72 0.27 -8.66
N TRP A 47 23.15 1.48 -8.56
CA TRP A 47 23.32 2.57 -9.52
C TRP A 47 24.25 3.69 -9.02
N LEU A 48 24.74 3.60 -7.78
CA LEU A 48 25.58 4.65 -7.19
C LEU A 48 27.00 4.62 -7.78
N ASP A 49 27.45 5.77 -8.26
CA ASP A 49 28.86 6.04 -8.54
C ASP A 49 29.61 6.42 -7.25
N ALA A 50 30.82 6.98 -7.37
CA ALA A 50 31.59 7.40 -6.19
C ALA A 50 30.87 8.51 -5.40
N ALA A 51 30.35 9.53 -6.08
CA ALA A 51 29.64 10.63 -5.43
C ALA A 51 28.35 10.16 -4.76
N GLY A 52 27.61 9.24 -5.40
CA GLY A 52 26.42 8.64 -4.81
C GLY A 52 26.72 7.78 -3.57
N ARG A 53 27.90 7.14 -3.51
CA ARG A 53 28.35 6.41 -2.31
C ARG A 53 28.72 7.35 -1.17
N ASP A 54 29.38 8.47 -1.47
CA ASP A 54 29.66 9.51 -0.47
C ASP A 54 28.34 10.11 0.06
N GLU A 55 27.39 10.39 -0.82
CA GLU A 55 26.05 10.87 -0.45
C GLU A 55 25.27 9.86 0.41
N LEU A 56 25.41 8.56 0.13
CA LEU A 56 24.86 7.51 0.97
C LEU A 56 25.50 7.52 2.37
N ALA A 57 26.82 7.61 2.46
CA ALA A 57 27.51 7.67 3.76
C ALA A 57 27.10 8.92 4.56
N ASP A 58 27.05 10.08 3.92
CA ASP A 58 26.59 11.33 4.53
C ASP A 58 25.15 11.22 5.04
N ALA A 59 24.25 10.60 4.26
CA ALA A 59 22.87 10.38 4.66
C ALA A 59 22.76 9.44 5.88
N LEU A 60 23.61 8.42 6.00
CA LEU A 60 23.64 7.53 7.16
C LEU A 60 24.19 8.25 8.40
N GLU A 61 25.27 9.03 8.26
CA GLU A 61 25.91 9.75 9.37
C GLU A 61 24.97 10.81 9.97
N THR A 62 24.31 11.57 9.09
CA THR A 62 23.51 12.73 9.49
C THR A 62 22.08 12.39 9.88
N ALA A 63 21.57 11.19 9.56
CA ALA A 63 20.20 10.81 9.88
C ALA A 63 19.93 10.76 11.39
N ASP A 64 18.79 11.29 11.81
CA ASP A 64 18.29 11.17 13.19
C ASP A 64 17.49 9.86 13.39
N VAL A 65 16.88 9.35 12.31
CA VAL A 65 15.98 8.20 12.31
C VAL A 65 16.35 7.21 11.21
N PHE A 66 16.61 5.96 11.62
CA PHE A 66 16.76 4.82 10.73
C PHE A 66 15.45 4.04 10.67
N HIS A 67 14.75 4.15 9.56
CA HIS A 67 13.48 3.46 9.32
C HIS A 67 13.66 2.34 8.29
N PHE A 68 13.66 1.10 8.76
CA PHE A 68 13.82 -0.11 7.97
C PHE A 68 12.46 -0.67 7.55
N HIS A 69 12.28 -0.86 6.24
CA HIS A 69 11.07 -1.44 5.67
C HIS A 69 11.25 -2.94 5.39
N MET A 70 10.15 -3.68 5.50
CA MET A 70 10.07 -5.10 5.15
C MET A 70 11.03 -5.96 5.98
N LEU A 71 11.98 -6.62 5.33
CA LEU A 71 12.97 -7.48 5.97
C LEU A 71 14.30 -6.76 6.21
N ALA A 72 14.43 -5.49 5.77
CA ALA A 72 15.64 -4.73 5.95
C ALA A 72 15.94 -4.55 7.45
N ASP A 73 17.24 -4.53 7.75
CA ASP A 73 17.77 -4.26 9.07
C ASP A 73 19.15 -3.60 8.94
N GLU A 74 19.76 -3.34 10.08
CA GLU A 74 21.04 -2.67 10.18
C GLU A 74 22.22 -3.40 9.54
N HIS A 75 22.10 -4.71 9.31
CA HIS A 75 23.15 -5.57 8.75
C HIS A 75 22.95 -5.86 7.27
N MET A 76 21.84 -5.41 6.68
CA MET A 76 21.61 -5.50 5.26
C MET A 76 22.73 -4.75 4.49
N PRO A 77 23.43 -5.41 3.54
CA PRO A 77 24.47 -4.75 2.76
C PRO A 77 23.91 -3.61 1.91
N LEU A 78 24.57 -2.44 1.99
CA LEU A 78 24.29 -1.24 1.20
C LEU A 78 25.49 -0.93 0.28
N GLY A 79 25.99 -1.97 -0.40
CA GLY A 79 27.26 -1.94 -1.12
C GLY A 79 28.33 -2.63 -0.28
N ASP A 80 29.44 -1.93 -0.04
CA ASP A 80 30.53 -2.33 0.83
C ASP A 80 30.32 -1.96 2.31
N ILE A 81 29.26 -1.20 2.62
CA ILE A 81 28.91 -0.78 3.98
C ILE A 81 27.57 -1.37 4.45
N THR A 82 27.28 -1.21 5.74
CA THR A 82 25.97 -1.48 6.36
C THR A 82 25.55 -0.27 7.19
N ALA A 83 24.28 -0.21 7.61
CA ALA A 83 23.80 0.88 8.46
C ALA A 83 24.25 0.74 9.93
N ALA A 84 24.60 -0.47 10.39
CA ALA A 84 24.91 -0.76 11.79
C ALA A 84 25.92 0.19 12.47
N PRO A 85 27.05 0.59 11.82
CA PRO A 85 28.02 1.50 12.45
C PRO A 85 27.46 2.89 12.76
N PHE A 86 26.40 3.31 12.07
CA PHE A 86 25.84 4.67 12.13
C PHE A 86 24.68 4.80 13.15
N LEU A 87 24.26 3.70 13.77
CA LEU A 87 23.04 3.68 14.60
C LEU A 87 23.22 4.21 16.02
N ALA A 88 24.45 4.44 16.48
CA ALA A 88 24.70 4.85 17.86
C ALA A 88 24.02 6.20 18.16
N GLY A 89 23.12 6.20 19.15
CA GLY A 89 22.36 7.40 19.54
C GLY A 89 21.21 7.80 18.60
N LYS A 90 20.92 6.99 17.57
CA LYS A 90 19.86 7.28 16.59
C LYS A 90 18.59 6.49 16.90
N LYS A 91 17.44 7.02 16.47
CA LYS A 91 16.15 6.33 16.59
C LYS A 91 16.06 5.24 15.53
N ILE A 92 15.64 4.03 15.92
CA ILE A 92 15.57 2.86 15.02
C ILE A 92 14.15 2.37 14.94
N VAL A 93 13.60 2.28 13.74
CA VAL A 93 12.21 1.89 13.44
C VAL A 93 12.21 0.70 12.48
N HIS A 94 11.42 -0.33 12.77
CA HIS A 94 11.16 -1.43 11.82
C HIS A 94 9.70 -1.45 11.42
N HIS A 95 9.43 -1.51 10.10
CA HIS A 95 8.09 -1.42 9.55
C HIS A 95 7.79 -2.58 8.59
N HIS A 96 6.86 -3.46 8.99
CA HIS A 96 6.48 -4.66 8.23
C HIS A 96 5.30 -4.42 7.30
N HIS A 97 5.42 -4.89 6.05
CA HIS A 97 4.35 -4.77 5.03
C HIS A 97 3.82 -6.13 4.56
N GLY A 98 3.73 -7.09 5.48
CA GLY A 98 3.11 -8.38 5.19
C GLY A 98 3.91 -9.26 4.22
N HIS A 99 5.25 -9.12 4.21
CA HIS A 99 6.14 -10.02 3.48
C HIS A 99 5.88 -11.48 3.88
N HIS A 100 5.94 -12.41 2.93
CA HIS A 100 5.70 -13.84 3.18
C HIS A 100 6.54 -14.38 4.35
N ALA A 101 7.84 -14.06 4.40
CA ALA A 101 8.71 -14.53 5.49
C ALA A 101 8.23 -14.06 6.87
N PHE A 102 7.79 -12.80 6.99
CA PHE A 102 7.22 -12.27 8.23
C PHE A 102 5.87 -12.92 8.58
N ARG A 103 5.00 -13.13 7.59
CA ARG A 103 3.70 -13.77 7.81
C ARG A 103 3.82 -15.24 8.23
N SER A 104 4.79 -15.96 7.68
CA SER A 104 4.99 -17.40 7.89
C SER A 104 5.69 -17.73 9.20
N ASP A 105 6.58 -16.84 9.69
CA ASP A 105 7.23 -17.00 11.00
C ASP A 105 7.36 -15.65 11.73
N PRO A 106 6.25 -15.09 12.24
CA PRO A 106 6.30 -13.85 13.00
C PRO A 106 7.08 -14.01 14.32
N ALA A 107 7.14 -15.22 14.89
CA ALA A 107 7.81 -15.49 16.16
C ALA A 107 9.33 -15.26 16.05
N PHE A 108 9.94 -15.59 14.91
CA PHE A 108 11.34 -15.25 14.63
C PHE A 108 11.60 -13.75 14.77
N PHE A 109 10.79 -12.91 14.12
CA PHE A 109 10.96 -11.45 14.16
C PHE A 109 10.68 -10.89 15.54
N GLN A 110 9.64 -11.36 16.23
CA GLN A 110 9.36 -10.98 17.61
C GLN A 110 10.54 -11.30 18.54
N LYS A 111 11.14 -12.50 18.40
CA LYS A 111 12.31 -12.90 19.19
C LYS A 111 13.50 -11.99 18.88
N LYS A 112 13.81 -11.78 17.59
CA LYS A 112 14.88 -10.87 17.14
C LYS A 112 14.73 -9.48 17.76
N TYR A 113 13.55 -8.87 17.68
CA TYR A 113 13.32 -7.53 18.22
C TYR A 113 13.43 -7.47 19.74
N ARG A 114 12.98 -8.50 20.46
CA ARG A 114 13.18 -8.57 21.92
C ARG A 114 14.66 -8.65 22.28
N GLU A 115 15.43 -9.52 21.62
CA GLU A 115 16.86 -9.72 21.88
C GLU A 115 17.69 -8.47 21.57
N LEU A 116 17.32 -7.73 20.52
CA LEU A 116 17.95 -6.48 20.13
C LEU A 116 17.36 -5.24 20.83
N GLY A 117 16.38 -5.40 21.72
CA GLY A 117 15.71 -4.29 22.41
C GLY A 117 14.97 -3.31 21.49
N ARG A 118 14.53 -3.75 20.30
CA ARG A 118 13.80 -2.93 19.32
C ARG A 118 12.34 -2.79 19.73
N LYS A 119 11.91 -1.54 20.00
CA LYS A 119 10.55 -1.23 20.48
C LYS A 119 9.72 -0.40 19.50
N ASN A 120 10.38 0.28 18.55
CA ASN A 120 9.70 1.17 17.60
C ASN A 120 9.30 0.36 16.37
N LEU A 121 8.19 -0.37 16.52
CA LEU A 121 7.71 -1.32 15.52
C LEU A 121 6.45 -0.77 14.86
N LEU A 122 6.40 -0.85 13.54
CA LEU A 122 5.26 -0.45 12.72
C LEU A 122 4.79 -1.63 11.85
N VAL A 123 3.51 -1.63 11.53
CA VAL A 123 2.92 -2.50 10.51
C VAL A 123 2.06 -1.67 9.56
N SER A 124 1.98 -2.06 8.29
CA SER A 124 1.30 -1.24 7.28
C SER A 124 -0.19 -1.55 7.08
N THR A 125 -0.65 -2.71 7.54
CA THR A 125 -2.06 -3.12 7.51
C THR A 125 -2.50 -3.68 8.86
N PRO A 126 -3.77 -3.50 9.26
CA PRO A 126 -4.27 -3.92 10.58
C PRO A 126 -4.12 -5.42 10.88
N ASP A 127 -4.22 -6.28 9.87
CA ASP A 127 -4.10 -7.74 10.00
C ASP A 127 -2.73 -8.21 10.50
N LEU A 128 -1.72 -7.34 10.45
CA LEU A 128 -0.36 -7.61 10.93
C LEU A 128 -0.19 -7.29 12.41
N LEU A 129 -1.08 -6.50 13.03
CA LEU A 129 -0.99 -6.13 14.45
C LEU A 129 -0.97 -7.37 15.37
N PRO A 130 -1.85 -8.38 15.21
CA PRO A 130 -1.78 -9.59 16.03
C PRO A 130 -0.48 -10.39 15.82
N LYS A 131 0.20 -10.23 14.68
CA LYS A 131 1.45 -10.91 14.35
C LYS A 131 2.69 -10.23 14.95
N LEU A 132 2.61 -8.95 15.32
CA LEU A 132 3.71 -8.22 15.94
C LEU A 132 3.22 -7.44 17.16
N PRO A 133 3.01 -8.11 18.31
CA PRO A 133 2.56 -7.44 19.53
C PRO A 133 3.49 -6.28 19.90
N GLY A 134 2.90 -5.12 20.19
CA GLY A 134 3.61 -3.87 20.50
C GLY A 134 3.92 -3.00 19.28
N ALA A 135 3.66 -3.48 18.06
CA ALA A 135 3.70 -2.62 16.89
C ALA A 135 2.51 -1.66 16.84
N ARG A 136 2.73 -0.51 16.19
CA ARG A 136 1.68 0.46 15.86
C ARG A 136 1.28 0.30 14.40
N TRP A 137 0.03 0.56 14.08
CA TRP A 137 -0.38 0.63 12.69
C TRP A 137 0.01 1.98 12.09
N GLN A 138 0.77 1.95 11.01
CA GLN A 138 1.05 3.09 10.14
C GLN A 138 0.41 2.79 8.78
N PRO A 139 -0.78 3.33 8.48
CA PRO A 139 -1.42 3.08 7.19
C PRO A 139 -0.52 3.57 6.06
N ASN A 140 -0.46 2.79 4.98
CA ASN A 140 0.16 3.26 3.74
C ASN A 140 -0.65 4.43 3.15
N LEU A 141 0.05 5.32 2.45
CA LEU A 141 -0.55 6.45 1.74
C LEU A 141 -0.46 6.28 0.22
N VAL A 142 -1.27 7.06 -0.48
CA VAL A 142 -1.19 7.31 -1.92
C VAL A 142 -1.28 8.82 -2.16
N PRO A 143 -0.65 9.38 -3.21
CA PRO A 143 -0.69 10.81 -3.46
C PRO A 143 -2.02 11.22 -4.06
N GLU A 144 -3.03 11.42 -3.21
CA GLU A 144 -4.43 11.56 -3.64
C GLU A 144 -4.69 12.81 -4.50
N ARG A 145 -3.74 13.76 -4.52
CA ARG A 145 -3.78 14.99 -5.33
C ARG A 145 -2.98 14.89 -6.63
N ASP A 146 -2.24 13.82 -6.85
CA ASP A 146 -1.54 13.59 -8.13
C ASP A 146 -2.57 13.26 -9.23
N PRO A 147 -2.44 13.84 -10.46
CA PRO A 147 -3.39 13.60 -11.55
C PRO A 147 -3.67 12.12 -11.86
N ALA A 148 -2.69 11.22 -11.68
CA ALA A 148 -2.86 9.79 -11.91
C ALA A 148 -3.78 9.11 -10.87
N TYR A 149 -4.00 9.77 -9.73
CA TYR A 149 -4.81 9.32 -8.60
C TYR A 149 -6.14 10.06 -8.50
N MET A 150 -6.35 11.10 -9.29
CA MET A 150 -7.61 11.86 -9.32
C MET A 150 -8.71 11.10 -10.07
N PRO A 151 -9.99 11.36 -9.78
CA PRO A 151 -11.09 10.83 -10.58
C PRO A 151 -11.03 11.29 -12.03
N HIS A 152 -11.14 10.35 -12.96
CA HIS A 152 -11.31 10.62 -14.39
C HIS A 152 -12.44 9.75 -14.96
N PRO A 153 -13.70 10.03 -14.58
CA PRO A 153 -14.82 9.17 -14.95
C PRO A 153 -14.96 9.08 -16.46
N ARG A 154 -15.14 7.86 -16.94
CA ARG A 154 -15.33 7.57 -18.36
C ARG A 154 -16.74 7.98 -18.80
N ARG A 155 -16.87 8.40 -20.07
CA ARG A 155 -18.19 8.60 -20.67
C ARG A 155 -18.90 7.25 -20.80
N PRO A 156 -20.17 7.14 -20.38
CA PRO A 156 -20.94 5.91 -20.56
C PRO A 156 -21.00 5.50 -22.03
N ASP A 157 -20.59 4.27 -22.33
CA ASP A 157 -20.59 3.67 -23.68
C ASP A 157 -21.39 2.35 -23.73
N GLY A 158 -22.20 2.08 -22.70
CA GLY A 158 -22.94 0.82 -22.55
C GLY A 158 -22.12 -0.36 -22.03
N THR A 159 -20.83 -0.17 -21.74
CA THR A 159 -19.95 -1.20 -21.14
C THR A 159 -19.66 -0.88 -19.68
N VAL A 160 -19.54 -1.90 -18.84
CA VAL A 160 -19.03 -1.82 -17.46
C VAL A 160 -17.67 -2.49 -17.39
N ARG A 161 -16.63 -1.77 -16.99
CA ARG A 161 -15.24 -2.22 -16.99
C ARG A 161 -14.78 -2.51 -15.57
N LEU A 162 -14.41 -3.75 -15.32
CA LEU A 162 -13.84 -4.21 -14.06
C LEU A 162 -12.30 -4.27 -14.16
N GLY A 163 -11.58 -3.54 -13.31
CA GLY A 163 -10.13 -3.62 -13.21
C GLY A 163 -9.67 -4.57 -12.11
N HIS A 164 -8.62 -5.34 -12.37
CA HIS A 164 -7.94 -6.15 -11.37
C HIS A 164 -6.43 -6.19 -11.63
N SER A 165 -5.61 -5.80 -10.65
CA SER A 165 -4.15 -5.68 -10.80
C SER A 165 -3.38 -6.65 -9.88
N PRO A 166 -3.39 -7.97 -10.16
CA PRO A 166 -2.79 -8.94 -9.25
C PRO A 166 -1.27 -8.99 -9.39
N THR A 167 -0.54 -8.72 -8.29
CA THR A 167 0.91 -9.03 -8.25
C THR A 167 1.16 -10.53 -8.16
N ARG A 168 0.28 -11.26 -7.49
CA ARG A 168 0.31 -12.73 -7.36
C ARG A 168 -1.12 -13.23 -7.42
N ARG A 169 -1.51 -13.85 -8.53
CA ARG A 169 -2.90 -14.30 -8.79
C ARG A 169 -3.50 -15.10 -7.63
N GLY A 170 -2.75 -16.05 -7.07
CA GLY A 170 -3.22 -16.91 -5.97
C GLY A 170 -3.57 -16.15 -4.69
N LEU A 171 -2.84 -15.08 -4.36
CA LEU A 171 -3.15 -14.23 -3.18
C LEU A 171 -4.25 -13.20 -3.46
N LYS A 172 -4.59 -13.00 -4.74
CA LYS A 172 -5.50 -11.96 -5.19
C LYS A 172 -6.85 -12.52 -5.65
N ASN A 173 -7.13 -13.79 -5.32
CA ASN A 173 -8.39 -14.48 -5.64
C ASN A 173 -8.77 -14.39 -7.14
N THR A 174 -7.78 -14.31 -8.03
CA THR A 174 -7.99 -14.03 -9.46
C THR A 174 -8.84 -15.11 -10.14
N ASP A 175 -8.62 -16.39 -9.83
CA ASP A 175 -9.39 -17.48 -10.44
C ASP A 175 -10.87 -17.44 -10.02
N THR A 176 -11.14 -17.12 -8.74
CA THR A 176 -12.50 -16.91 -8.23
C THR A 176 -13.17 -15.74 -8.94
N LEU A 177 -12.48 -14.61 -9.09
CA LEU A 177 -12.98 -13.44 -9.82
C LEU A 177 -13.34 -13.78 -11.26
N LEU A 178 -12.44 -14.45 -11.99
CA LEU A 178 -12.66 -14.80 -13.39
C LEU A 178 -13.86 -15.75 -13.56
N ALA A 179 -14.00 -16.73 -12.67
CA ALA A 179 -15.14 -17.64 -12.69
C ALA A 179 -16.48 -16.90 -12.44
N VAL A 180 -16.51 -15.95 -11.51
CA VAL A 180 -17.69 -15.10 -11.26
C VAL A 180 -18.00 -14.23 -12.48
N CYS A 181 -16.99 -13.56 -13.04
CA CYS A 181 -17.15 -12.70 -14.22
C CYS A 181 -17.69 -13.48 -15.43
N GLN A 182 -17.21 -14.71 -15.64
CA GLN A 182 -17.69 -15.57 -16.73
C GLN A 182 -19.17 -15.95 -16.58
N ARG A 183 -19.63 -16.25 -15.35
CA ARG A 183 -21.05 -16.51 -15.09
C ARG A 183 -21.90 -15.26 -15.35
N LEU A 184 -21.50 -14.13 -14.79
CA LEU A 184 -22.22 -12.87 -14.95
C LEU A 184 -22.27 -12.41 -16.41
N LYS A 185 -21.21 -12.63 -17.20
CA LYS A 185 -21.16 -12.25 -18.62
C LYS A 185 -22.26 -12.90 -19.46
N ALA A 186 -22.73 -14.09 -19.08
CA ALA A 186 -23.82 -14.78 -19.77
C ALA A 186 -25.18 -14.07 -19.57
N GLU A 187 -25.37 -13.41 -18.42
CA GLU A 187 -26.60 -12.69 -18.06
C GLU A 187 -26.50 -11.19 -18.38
N LEU A 188 -25.30 -10.62 -18.22
CA LEU A 188 -24.97 -9.21 -18.30
C LEU A 188 -23.82 -9.01 -19.32
N PRO A 189 -24.11 -9.04 -20.64
CA PRO A 189 -23.10 -8.99 -21.68
C PRO A 189 -22.31 -7.66 -21.72
N GLU A 190 -22.71 -6.64 -20.97
CA GLU A 190 -22.02 -5.37 -20.84
C GLU A 190 -20.75 -5.41 -19.97
N ILE A 191 -20.58 -6.43 -19.11
CA ILE A 191 -19.36 -6.51 -18.28
C ILE A 191 -18.14 -6.86 -19.13
N THR A 192 -17.08 -6.11 -18.97
CA THR A 192 -15.73 -6.42 -19.47
C THR A 192 -14.77 -6.32 -18.29
N TRP A 193 -13.63 -7.00 -18.37
CA TRP A 193 -12.63 -6.94 -17.32
C TRP A 193 -11.23 -6.79 -17.89
N ASP A 194 -10.39 -6.10 -17.13
CA ASP A 194 -8.99 -5.90 -17.43
C ASP A 194 -8.12 -6.50 -16.33
N ILE A 195 -7.33 -7.52 -16.69
CA ILE A 195 -6.35 -8.14 -15.80
C ILE A 195 -5.00 -7.46 -16.05
N ILE A 196 -4.62 -6.59 -15.12
CA ILE A 196 -3.47 -5.69 -15.23
C ILE A 196 -2.26 -6.38 -14.61
N GLU A 197 -1.53 -7.12 -15.43
CA GLU A 197 -0.30 -7.83 -15.02
C GLU A 197 0.93 -7.28 -15.73
N ASN A 198 2.07 -7.31 -15.04
CA ASN A 198 3.37 -6.88 -15.56
C ASN A 198 3.40 -5.46 -16.15
N ALA A 199 2.41 -4.64 -15.85
CA ALA A 199 2.33 -3.25 -16.27
C ALA A 199 3.28 -2.38 -15.44
N SER A 200 3.74 -1.27 -16.02
CA SER A 200 4.35 -0.22 -15.20
C SER A 200 3.31 0.32 -14.21
N HIS A 201 3.76 0.96 -13.13
CA HIS A 201 2.86 1.56 -12.16
C HIS A 201 1.97 2.65 -12.79
N ALA A 202 2.55 3.50 -13.65
CA ALA A 202 1.81 4.53 -14.38
C ALA A 202 0.73 3.92 -15.30
N ASP A 203 1.07 2.86 -16.05
CA ASP A 203 0.10 2.16 -16.90
C ASP A 203 -1.00 1.48 -16.08
N CYS A 204 -0.64 0.92 -14.91
CA CYS A 204 -1.60 0.31 -14.00
C CYS A 204 -2.60 1.34 -13.48
N LEU A 205 -2.13 2.52 -13.04
CA LEU A 205 -3.01 3.61 -12.60
C LEU A 205 -3.92 4.08 -13.74
N ALA A 206 -3.39 4.32 -14.94
CA ALA A 206 -4.18 4.76 -16.08
C ALA A 206 -5.26 3.74 -16.48
N ARG A 207 -4.93 2.44 -16.48
CA ARG A 207 -5.89 1.36 -16.77
C ARG A 207 -6.96 1.25 -15.69
N LYS A 208 -6.61 1.40 -14.41
CA LYS A 208 -7.59 1.45 -13.32
C LYS A 208 -8.49 2.68 -13.38
N GLN A 209 -7.95 3.83 -13.76
CA GLN A 209 -8.72 5.07 -13.92
C GLN A 209 -9.78 4.96 -15.03
N ALA A 210 -9.54 4.08 -16.02
CA ALA A 210 -10.47 3.76 -17.10
C ALA A 210 -11.52 2.67 -16.73
N CYS A 211 -11.51 2.15 -15.50
CA CYS A 211 -12.46 1.16 -15.00
C CYS A 211 -13.63 1.81 -14.24
N ASP A 212 -14.77 1.12 -14.21
CA ASP A 212 -15.97 1.52 -13.46
C ASP A 212 -16.06 0.81 -12.09
N ILE A 213 -15.35 -0.30 -11.93
CA ILE A 213 -15.27 -1.12 -10.73
C ILE A 213 -13.83 -1.64 -10.63
N VAL A 214 -13.26 -1.71 -9.42
CA VAL A 214 -11.98 -2.39 -9.19
C VAL A 214 -12.17 -3.51 -8.18
N PHE A 215 -11.55 -4.66 -8.42
CA PHE A 215 -11.47 -5.74 -7.44
C PHE A 215 -10.03 -5.89 -6.94
N ASP A 216 -9.84 -5.86 -5.61
CA ASP A 216 -8.52 -6.04 -4.99
C ASP A 216 -8.28 -7.52 -4.63
N HIS A 217 -8.91 -8.01 -3.56
CA HIS A 217 -8.91 -9.42 -3.13
C HIS A 217 -9.85 -9.66 -1.94
N MET A 218 -10.00 -10.92 -1.51
CA MET A 218 -10.85 -11.34 -0.39
C MET A 218 -10.02 -12.08 0.68
N GLN A 219 -9.06 -11.37 1.31
CA GLN A 219 -8.07 -12.00 2.21
C GLN A 219 -8.19 -11.53 3.68
N GLY A 220 -9.28 -10.85 4.02
CA GLY A 220 -9.50 -10.26 5.35
C GLY A 220 -8.95 -8.84 5.50
N TYR A 221 -8.25 -8.28 4.50
CA TYR A 221 -7.64 -6.94 4.55
C TYR A 221 -7.63 -6.29 3.15
N PHE A 222 -7.01 -5.10 3.02
CA PHE A 222 -6.89 -4.34 1.77
C PHE A 222 -5.43 -4.12 1.34
N GLY A 223 -5.18 -3.97 0.04
CA GLY A 223 -3.87 -3.60 -0.50
C GLY A 223 -3.80 -2.15 -0.99
N ILE A 224 -2.59 -1.71 -1.38
CA ILE A 224 -2.37 -0.40 -2.03
C ILE A 224 -3.26 -0.22 -3.26
N SER A 225 -3.55 -1.29 -4.00
CA SER A 225 -4.40 -1.19 -5.19
C SER A 225 -5.81 -0.70 -4.86
N SER A 226 -6.33 -1.04 -3.67
CA SER A 226 -7.56 -0.46 -3.16
C SER A 226 -7.43 1.05 -2.97
N LEU A 227 -6.40 1.53 -2.26
CA LEU A 227 -6.21 2.96 -1.99
C LEU A 227 -6.07 3.78 -3.27
N GLU A 228 -5.33 3.25 -4.25
CA GLU A 228 -5.20 3.84 -5.59
C GLU A 228 -6.58 4.01 -6.28
N ALA A 229 -7.41 2.96 -6.27
CA ALA A 229 -8.71 3.00 -6.94
C ALA A 229 -9.76 3.81 -6.15
N LEU A 230 -9.72 3.78 -4.82
CA LEU A 230 -10.54 4.64 -3.98
C LEU A 230 -10.23 6.12 -4.25
N SER A 231 -8.94 6.45 -4.36
CA SER A 231 -8.50 7.82 -4.68
C SER A 231 -9.01 8.26 -6.05
N GLN A 232 -9.03 7.36 -7.04
CA GLN A 232 -9.58 7.61 -8.37
C GLN A 232 -11.12 7.70 -8.38
N GLY A 233 -11.77 7.61 -7.22
CA GLY A 233 -13.23 7.69 -7.11
C GLY A 233 -13.94 6.49 -7.73
N THR A 234 -13.32 5.31 -7.67
CA THR A 234 -13.88 4.06 -8.23
C THR A 234 -14.37 3.16 -7.10
N PRO A 235 -15.55 2.52 -7.24
CA PRO A 235 -15.98 1.46 -6.33
C PRO A 235 -14.94 0.33 -6.26
N VAL A 236 -14.49 0.00 -5.05
CA VAL A 236 -13.51 -1.07 -4.82
C VAL A 236 -14.17 -2.21 -4.07
N ILE A 237 -14.11 -3.41 -4.65
CA ILE A 237 -14.52 -4.65 -3.99
C ILE A 237 -13.32 -5.29 -3.30
N ALA A 238 -13.44 -5.53 -1.99
CA ALA A 238 -12.46 -6.28 -1.21
C ALA A 238 -13.12 -7.00 -0.02
N GLY A 239 -12.53 -8.11 0.42
CA GLY A 239 -12.98 -8.84 1.62
C GLY A 239 -12.17 -8.41 2.83
N LEU A 240 -12.67 -7.43 3.58
CA LEU A 240 -12.11 -6.99 4.86
C LEU A 240 -12.86 -7.68 6.00
N ASP A 241 -12.13 -8.26 6.96
CA ASP A 241 -12.75 -8.83 8.14
C ASP A 241 -13.18 -7.76 9.17
N ASP A 242 -13.99 -8.17 10.14
CA ASP A 242 -14.50 -7.28 11.20
C ASP A 242 -13.36 -6.61 11.99
N TRP A 243 -12.24 -7.30 12.18
CA TRP A 243 -11.06 -6.76 12.86
C TRP A 243 -10.43 -5.60 12.08
N ASN A 244 -10.23 -5.77 10.77
CA ASN A 244 -9.68 -4.73 9.91
C ASN A 244 -10.63 -3.53 9.84
N ILE A 245 -11.94 -3.78 9.70
CA ILE A 245 -12.95 -2.72 9.68
C ILE A 245 -12.95 -1.94 10.99
N ALA A 246 -12.99 -2.63 12.14
CA ALA A 246 -12.95 -1.98 13.46
C ALA A 246 -11.67 -1.17 13.65
N THR A 247 -10.51 -1.72 13.28
CA THR A 247 -9.23 -1.02 13.42
C THR A 247 -9.17 0.24 12.55
N ILE A 248 -9.69 0.21 11.31
CA ILE A 248 -9.79 1.39 10.44
C ILE A 248 -10.66 2.45 11.11
N ARG A 249 -11.85 2.06 11.58
CA ARG A 249 -12.79 2.99 12.23
C ARG A 249 -12.19 3.63 13.48
N ASP A 250 -11.50 2.86 14.31
CA ASP A 250 -10.89 3.34 15.54
C ASP A 250 -9.74 4.31 15.26
N PHE A 251 -8.89 4.02 14.28
CA PHE A 251 -7.75 4.87 13.94
C PHE A 251 -8.16 6.19 13.31
N PHE A 252 -9.14 6.16 12.40
CA PHE A 252 -9.57 7.34 11.66
C PHE A 252 -10.77 8.06 12.28
N HIS A 253 -11.34 7.50 13.35
CA HIS A 253 -12.59 7.97 13.97
C HIS A 253 -13.73 8.14 12.94
N CYS A 254 -13.86 7.17 12.04
CA CYS A 254 -14.84 7.19 10.95
C CYS A 254 -15.94 6.13 11.13
N ASP A 255 -17.10 6.36 10.50
CA ASP A 255 -18.25 5.47 10.63
C ASP A 255 -18.05 4.15 9.89
N ALA A 256 -17.66 4.20 8.61
CA ALA A 256 -17.45 3.02 7.80
C ALA A 256 -16.39 3.25 6.71
N PRO A 257 -15.52 2.27 6.44
CA PRO A 257 -14.64 2.30 5.28
C PRO A 257 -15.46 2.15 3.97
N PRO A 258 -15.10 2.84 2.87
CA PRO A 258 -15.92 2.91 1.64
C PRO A 258 -15.85 1.67 0.72
N TRP A 259 -15.24 0.58 1.17
CA TRP A 259 -15.11 -0.64 0.38
C TRP A 259 -16.46 -1.34 0.21
N VAL A 260 -16.69 -1.89 -0.98
CA VAL A 260 -17.77 -2.84 -1.22
C VAL A 260 -17.29 -4.22 -0.75
N LEU A 261 -17.91 -4.74 0.31
CA LEU A 261 -17.43 -5.97 0.94
C LEU A 261 -17.87 -7.22 0.17
N ALA A 262 -16.93 -8.14 -0.02
CA ALA A 262 -17.19 -9.50 -0.48
C ALA A 262 -16.13 -10.46 0.09
N HIS A 263 -16.57 -11.52 0.76
CA HIS A 263 -15.68 -12.48 1.44
C HIS A 263 -15.56 -13.81 0.70
N ASP A 264 -16.52 -14.10 -0.18
CA ASP A 264 -16.56 -15.32 -0.97
C ASP A 264 -17.09 -15.09 -2.39
N ALA A 265 -17.16 -16.18 -3.17
CA ALA A 265 -17.59 -16.13 -4.57
C ALA A 265 -19.06 -15.71 -4.74
N THR A 266 -19.93 -15.99 -3.77
CA THR A 266 -21.35 -15.66 -3.82
C THR A 266 -21.56 -14.18 -3.50
N GLU A 267 -20.91 -13.67 -2.47
CA GLU A 267 -20.93 -12.24 -2.15
C GLU A 267 -20.30 -11.40 -3.26
N LEU A 268 -19.19 -11.87 -3.85
CA LEU A 268 -18.55 -11.22 -4.99
C LEU A 268 -19.49 -11.15 -6.21
N GLU A 269 -20.19 -12.25 -6.52
CA GLU A 269 -21.16 -12.27 -7.61
C GLU A 269 -22.31 -11.29 -7.37
N ASN A 270 -22.84 -11.24 -6.15
CA ASN A 270 -23.92 -10.32 -5.79
C ASN A 270 -23.48 -8.86 -5.87
N ALA A 271 -22.30 -8.54 -5.32
CA ALA A 271 -21.72 -7.19 -5.37
C ALA A 271 -21.48 -6.75 -6.82
N LEU A 272 -20.89 -7.62 -7.66
CA LEU A 272 -20.67 -7.30 -9.07
C LEU A 272 -21.99 -7.12 -9.83
N ARG A 273 -22.95 -8.04 -9.69
CA ARG A 273 -24.27 -7.94 -10.34
C ARG A 273 -24.94 -6.61 -10.03
N GLU A 274 -24.95 -6.24 -8.75
CA GLU A 274 -25.54 -4.99 -8.29
C GLU A 274 -24.83 -3.77 -8.88
N LEU A 275 -23.49 -3.73 -8.80
CA LEU A 275 -22.71 -2.63 -9.35
C LEU A 275 -22.84 -2.54 -10.87
N ILE A 276 -22.93 -3.65 -11.61
CA ILE A 276 -23.12 -3.66 -13.07
C ILE A 276 -24.46 -3.01 -13.44
N LEU A 277 -25.54 -3.39 -12.75
CA LEU A 277 -26.90 -2.94 -13.04
C LEU A 277 -27.21 -1.52 -12.56
N ALA A 278 -26.46 -1.00 -11.58
CA ALA A 278 -26.77 0.27 -10.92
C ALA A 278 -25.70 1.37 -11.18
N PRO A 279 -25.73 2.08 -12.33
CA PRO A 279 -24.76 3.13 -12.64
C PRO A 279 -24.78 4.30 -11.64
N ASN A 280 -25.95 4.64 -11.08
CA ASN A 280 -26.05 5.65 -10.02
C ASN A 280 -25.29 5.22 -8.78
N ARG A 281 -25.45 3.95 -8.37
CA ARG A 281 -24.78 3.41 -7.19
C ARG A 281 -23.26 3.37 -7.36
N ARG A 282 -22.75 3.05 -8.56
CA ARG A 282 -21.32 3.16 -8.86
C ARG A 282 -20.80 4.58 -8.68
N ARG A 283 -21.55 5.57 -9.16
CA ARG A 283 -21.19 7.00 -9.01
C ARG A 283 -21.22 7.44 -7.54
N ASP A 284 -22.24 7.04 -6.79
CA ASP A 284 -22.39 7.44 -5.38
C ASP A 284 -21.31 6.82 -4.50
N ILE A 285 -20.99 5.54 -4.71
CA ILE A 285 -19.87 4.87 -4.04
C ILE A 285 -18.56 5.53 -4.47
N GLY A 286 -18.36 5.79 -5.76
CA GLY A 286 -17.15 6.44 -6.27
C GLY A 286 -16.89 7.81 -5.65
N ALA A 287 -17.94 8.64 -5.53
CA ALA A 287 -17.86 9.93 -4.84
C ALA A 287 -17.52 9.77 -3.36
N THR A 288 -18.11 8.77 -2.69
CA THR A 288 -17.82 8.45 -1.28
C THR A 288 -16.38 7.96 -1.09
N SER A 289 -15.89 7.11 -2.00
CA SER A 289 -14.49 6.66 -2.02
C SER A 289 -13.52 7.83 -2.14
N ARG A 290 -13.79 8.76 -3.06
CA ARG A 290 -12.95 9.94 -3.23
C ARG A 290 -12.94 10.82 -1.99
N ALA A 291 -14.12 11.16 -1.47
CA ALA A 291 -14.24 11.99 -0.26
C ALA A 291 -13.51 11.37 0.93
N PHE A 292 -13.61 10.05 1.11
CA PHE A 292 -12.87 9.34 2.14
C PHE A 292 -11.35 9.50 2.00
N MET A 293 -10.81 9.42 0.78
CA MET A 293 -9.37 9.62 0.56
C MET A 293 -8.93 11.07 0.77
N GLU A 294 -9.78 12.06 0.49
CA GLU A 294 -9.47 13.48 0.70
C GLU A 294 -9.59 13.90 2.17
N ASP A 295 -10.63 13.43 2.86
CA ASP A 295 -11.00 13.93 4.19
C ASP A 295 -10.49 13.05 5.33
N VAL A 296 -10.25 11.76 5.07
CA VAL A 296 -9.94 10.76 6.11
C VAL A 296 -8.57 10.11 5.90
N TRP A 297 -8.27 9.61 4.69
CA TRP A 297 -7.03 8.86 4.38
C TRP A 297 -5.96 9.69 3.64
N ASN A 298 -5.97 11.02 3.74
CA ASN A 298 -5.07 11.86 2.94
C ASN A 298 -3.59 11.77 3.37
N GLU A 299 -2.68 12.12 2.45
CA GLU A 299 -1.23 12.13 2.70
C GLU A 299 -0.82 12.95 3.91
N GLU A 300 -1.42 14.14 4.09
CA GLU A 300 -1.02 15.10 5.14
C GLU A 300 -1.23 14.51 6.53
N PHE A 301 -2.39 13.92 6.79
CA PHE A 301 -2.68 13.24 8.05
C PHE A 301 -1.74 12.06 8.30
N LEU A 302 -1.55 11.19 7.30
CA LEU A 302 -0.76 9.96 7.46
C LEU A 302 0.73 10.22 7.64
N VAL A 303 1.27 11.23 6.95
CA VAL A 303 2.66 11.67 7.14
C VAL A 303 2.85 12.30 8.51
N ARG A 304 1.90 13.15 8.94
CA ARG A 304 1.97 13.76 10.27
C ARG A 304 1.97 12.71 11.37
N ALA A 305 1.09 11.71 11.28
CA ALA A 305 1.06 10.59 12.22
C ALA A 305 2.41 9.84 12.27
N LEU A 306 3.10 9.68 11.13
CA LEU A 306 4.42 9.07 11.06
C LEU A 306 5.51 9.96 11.68
N CYS A 307 5.46 11.27 11.47
CA CYS A 307 6.38 12.23 12.08
C CYS A 307 6.19 12.31 13.60
N ASP A 308 4.95 12.39 14.08
CA ASP A 308 4.61 12.34 15.51
C ASP A 308 5.13 11.03 16.13
N PHE A 309 5.02 9.91 15.40
CA PHE A 309 5.63 8.66 15.81
C PHE A 309 7.15 8.80 15.98
N TYR A 310 7.87 9.38 15.01
CA TYR A 310 9.31 9.60 15.12
C TYR A 310 9.70 10.47 16.29
N GLU A 311 8.93 11.50 16.61
CA GLU A 311 9.19 12.38 17.74
C GLU A 311 9.04 11.67 19.08
N THR A 312 8.04 10.78 19.20
CA THR A 312 7.72 10.06 20.45
C THR A 312 8.59 8.85 20.73
N VAL A 313 9.29 8.30 19.73
CA VAL A 313 10.11 7.10 19.93
C VAL A 313 11.48 7.41 20.53
N GLN A 314 11.96 6.49 21.37
CA GLN A 314 13.29 6.51 21.98
C GLN A 314 14.28 5.67 21.18
#